data_AF-A0AAU9Y1E4-F1
#
_entry.id   AF-A0AAU9Y1E4-F1
#
_cell.length_a   1.000
_cell.length_b   1.000
_cell.length_c   1.000
_cell.angle_alpha   90.00
_cell.angle_beta   90.00
_cell.angle_gamma   90.00
#
_symmetry.space_group_name_H-M   'P 1'
#
loop_
_entity.id
_entity.type
_entity.pdbx_description
1 polymer ?
#
loop_
_entity_poly.entity_id
_entity_poly.type
_entity_poly.pdbx_seq_one_letter_code
_entity_poly.pdbx_strand_id
1 'polypeptide(L)'
;FLDKPEGARLTTNTSQNTIIKGDTVTFKCIVMAAVPQVSIYKFYFNGSLLSDNSNSEYTLNNVNRSQHHGDYKCVPHNAVGDGAEATVRLNINVPVQFTEVPQNITVNTSAPLFLSCDASGFPEPKIRWEKSGIKLSDTKQLNISSSNRNYAGEYVCIASNGVRWEKTVRAYVTVQYPPTIQNVTTSSKKSWIGQTVTLKCLSDGVPTPTLSWYKPQGSGINNVTARENEVQVPLKGDQDFGHYKCTAANGLVPSDKKLIKINQIKKPGKASIKSESVIQATSITIQWTAPADGGSPITGFQMILQKDGTEIKKVNITDPGTTSYSFHGLEKDTNYTVKLFSRNVVFEGDPTVWNIKTKFEGAPDVVEIDELPSETTDDTITLKWKEPESNGKVIIMYTVYQRVVTDGKVGQWREIKKTRDVSVRELKIALERGKVYQFAITATNELGESLKQEGANIQLVKTEGSMFK
;
A
#
# COMPACT_ATOMS: atom_id res chain seq x y z
N PHE A 1 48.37 -86.61 57.71
CA PHE A 1 47.14 -87.09 57.05
C PHE A 1 47.11 -86.45 55.67
N LEU A 2 46.92 -87.26 54.63
CA LEU A 2 46.81 -86.80 53.25
C LEU A 2 45.31 -86.77 52.95
N ASP A 3 44.79 -85.61 52.61
CA ASP A 3 43.36 -85.39 52.43
C ASP A 3 43.09 -84.71 51.08
N LYS A 4 41.88 -84.93 50.55
CA LYS A 4 41.42 -84.25 49.34
C LYS A 4 41.28 -82.74 49.60
N PRO A 5 41.34 -81.88 48.58
CA PRO A 5 41.13 -80.45 48.76
C PRO A 5 39.74 -80.12 49.35
N GLU A 6 39.68 -79.25 50.35
CA GLU A 6 38.45 -78.87 51.07
C GLU A 6 38.15 -77.37 50.99
N GLY A 7 36.86 -77.03 51.13
CA GLY A 7 36.39 -75.64 51.18
C GLY A 7 36.54 -74.88 49.86
N ALA A 8 36.35 -75.55 48.72
CA ALA A 8 36.44 -74.90 47.42
C ALA A 8 35.38 -73.80 47.26
N ARG A 9 35.80 -72.63 46.76
CA ARG A 9 34.92 -71.50 46.41
C ARG A 9 35.30 -70.96 45.05
N LEU A 10 34.31 -70.86 44.17
CA LEU A 10 34.45 -70.25 42.87
C LEU A 10 33.94 -68.81 42.91
N THR A 11 34.77 -67.87 42.50
CA THR A 11 34.42 -66.44 42.44
C THR A 11 34.74 -65.86 41.07
N THR A 12 34.02 -64.83 40.66
CA THR A 12 34.37 -64.04 39.47
C THR A 12 34.96 -62.69 39.88
N ASN A 13 35.65 -62.03 38.94
CA ASN A 13 36.06 -60.62 39.09
C ASN A 13 34.88 -59.62 38.95
N THR A 14 33.63 -60.09 38.90
CA THR A 14 32.45 -59.30 38.62
C THR A 14 31.48 -59.28 39.81
N SER A 15 30.77 -58.17 40.00
CA SER A 15 29.72 -58.10 41.02
C SER A 15 28.54 -59.01 40.66
N GLN A 16 28.06 -59.80 41.63
CA GLN A 16 26.91 -60.69 41.46
C GLN A 16 27.01 -61.63 40.24
N ASN A 17 28.25 -61.98 39.84
CA ASN A 17 28.52 -62.85 38.70
C ASN A 17 27.89 -62.37 37.38
N THR A 18 27.71 -61.05 37.23
CA THR A 18 27.07 -60.43 36.07
C THR A 18 28.08 -59.64 35.26
N ILE A 19 28.15 -59.88 33.96
CA ILE A 19 29.08 -59.21 33.03
C ILE A 19 28.35 -58.66 31.80
N ILE A 20 28.93 -57.66 31.14
CA ILE A 20 28.38 -57.09 29.91
C ILE A 20 28.96 -57.83 28.69
N LYS A 21 28.13 -58.09 27.69
CA LYS A 21 28.56 -58.68 26.41
C LYS A 21 29.76 -57.91 25.82
N GLY A 22 30.80 -58.65 25.43
CA GLY A 22 32.04 -58.12 24.85
C GLY A 22 33.16 -57.91 25.87
N ASP A 23 32.84 -57.86 27.16
CA ASP A 23 33.85 -57.70 28.22
C ASP A 23 34.52 -59.04 28.55
N THR A 24 35.53 -59.00 29.43
CA THR A 24 36.29 -60.16 29.91
C THR A 24 35.90 -60.51 31.34
N VAL A 25 35.72 -61.81 31.64
CA VAL A 25 35.49 -62.33 32.99
C VAL A 25 36.57 -63.34 33.36
N THR A 26 37.05 -63.27 34.61
CA THR A 26 37.99 -64.23 35.18
C THR A 26 37.33 -64.95 36.34
N PHE A 27 37.32 -66.27 36.27
CA PHE A 27 36.90 -67.18 37.31
C PHE A 27 38.12 -67.58 38.13
N LYS A 28 38.03 -67.45 39.45
CA LYS A 28 39.09 -67.84 40.39
C LYS A 28 38.58 -68.91 41.33
N CYS A 29 39.26 -70.04 41.35
CA CYS A 29 38.99 -71.15 42.23
C CYS A 29 39.87 -71.06 43.47
N ILE A 30 39.24 -70.89 44.63
CA ILE A 30 39.91 -70.71 45.93
C ILE A 30 39.69 -71.98 46.74
N VAL A 31 40.74 -72.52 47.32
CA VAL A 31 40.69 -73.73 48.17
C VAL A 31 41.17 -73.34 49.57
N MET A 32 40.41 -73.71 50.60
CA MET A 32 40.73 -73.33 51.98
C MET A 32 41.84 -74.19 52.59
N ALA A 33 41.83 -75.49 52.30
CA ALA A 33 42.83 -76.43 52.80
C ALA A 33 43.08 -77.55 51.78
N ALA A 34 44.35 -77.93 51.60
CA ALA A 34 44.74 -79.08 50.78
C ALA A 34 46.11 -79.61 51.23
N VAL A 35 46.18 -80.92 51.54
CA VAL A 35 47.43 -81.61 51.88
C VAL A 35 47.48 -82.96 51.13
N PRO A 36 48.30 -83.14 50.08
CA PRO A 36 49.24 -82.17 49.49
C PRO A 36 48.53 -81.00 48.80
N GLN A 37 49.29 -79.94 48.47
CA GLN A 37 48.76 -78.78 47.75
C GLN A 37 48.08 -79.19 46.43
N VAL A 38 47.09 -78.40 46.04
CA VAL A 38 46.35 -78.61 44.78
C VAL A 38 47.33 -78.54 43.62
N SER A 39 47.40 -79.61 42.83
CA SER A 39 48.26 -79.70 41.65
C SER A 39 47.52 -79.32 40.36
N ILE A 40 46.19 -79.48 40.34
CA ILE A 40 45.35 -79.33 39.16
C ILE A 40 44.01 -78.67 39.54
N TYR A 41 43.53 -77.77 38.70
CA TYR A 41 42.19 -77.19 38.74
C TYR A 41 41.44 -77.54 37.46
N LYS A 42 40.32 -78.25 37.60
CA LYS A 42 39.43 -78.59 36.49
C LYS A 42 38.27 -77.61 36.45
N PHE A 43 38.20 -76.78 35.41
CA PHE A 43 37.06 -75.90 35.17
C PHE A 43 36.08 -76.55 34.20
N TYR A 44 34.79 -76.40 34.43
CA TYR A 44 33.73 -76.90 33.57
C TYR A 44 32.70 -75.80 33.25
N PHE A 45 32.06 -75.88 32.10
CA PHE A 45 30.90 -75.08 31.70
C PHE A 45 29.75 -76.00 31.30
N ASN A 46 28.62 -75.90 31.99
CA ASN A 46 27.44 -76.75 31.78
C ASN A 46 27.80 -78.25 31.69
N GLY A 47 28.75 -78.71 32.50
CA GLY A 47 29.22 -80.10 32.56
C GLY A 47 30.37 -80.45 31.60
N SER A 48 30.67 -79.62 30.60
CA SER A 48 31.79 -79.83 29.67
C SER A 48 33.10 -79.28 30.22
N LEU A 49 34.20 -80.03 30.08
CA LEU A 49 35.51 -79.64 30.59
C LEU A 49 36.08 -78.43 29.82
N LEU A 50 36.25 -77.33 30.56
CA LEU A 50 36.94 -76.06 30.28
C LEU A 50 38.44 -76.18 30.03
N SER A 51 39.09 -76.53 31.12
CA SER A 51 40.54 -76.54 31.27
C SER A 51 40.89 -77.47 32.43
N ASP A 52 42.01 -78.15 32.30
CA ASP A 52 42.56 -79.06 33.31
C ASP A 52 44.08 -78.80 33.37
N ASN A 53 44.49 -77.93 34.29
CA ASN A 53 45.89 -77.52 34.46
C ASN A 53 46.14 -76.94 35.87
N SER A 54 47.37 -76.51 36.16
CA SER A 54 47.75 -75.98 37.48
C SER A 54 47.28 -74.54 37.76
N ASN A 55 46.64 -73.86 36.81
CA ASN A 55 46.16 -72.50 36.99
C ASN A 55 44.84 -72.48 37.77
N SER A 56 44.82 -71.79 38.91
CA SER A 56 43.61 -71.60 39.71
C SER A 56 42.61 -70.61 39.09
N GLU A 57 42.91 -70.05 37.92
CA GLU A 57 42.08 -69.08 37.22
C GLU A 57 41.76 -69.49 35.78
N TYR A 58 40.53 -69.22 35.37
CA TYR A 58 40.06 -69.38 33.99
C TYR A 58 39.49 -68.05 33.48
N THR A 59 40.04 -67.54 32.38
CA THR A 59 39.65 -66.25 31.81
C THR A 59 38.93 -66.42 30.49
N LEU A 60 37.79 -65.75 30.36
CA LEU A 60 36.97 -65.74 29.16
C LEU A 60 36.88 -64.31 28.60
N ASN A 61 37.36 -64.14 27.38
CA ASN A 61 37.36 -62.87 26.68
C ASN A 61 36.15 -62.74 25.75
N ASN A 62 35.76 -61.49 25.42
CA ASN A 62 34.69 -61.18 24.47
C ASN A 62 33.41 -61.97 24.75
N VAL A 63 32.91 -61.85 25.98
CA VAL A 63 31.82 -62.69 26.47
C VAL A 63 30.56 -62.52 25.62
N ASN A 64 29.97 -63.63 25.18
CA ASN A 64 28.73 -63.65 24.40
C ASN A 64 27.64 -64.42 25.14
N ARG A 65 26.46 -63.80 25.29
CA ARG A 65 25.33 -64.39 26.02
C ARG A 65 24.90 -65.75 25.46
N SER A 66 24.85 -65.93 24.13
CA SER A 66 24.38 -67.18 23.53
C SER A 66 25.37 -68.35 23.72
N GLN A 67 26.63 -68.05 24.01
CA GLN A 67 27.71 -69.05 24.08
C GLN A 67 28.19 -69.30 25.51
N HIS A 68 28.16 -68.29 26.37
CA HIS A 68 28.89 -68.29 27.64
C HIS A 68 27.97 -68.13 28.87
N HIS A 69 26.67 -67.96 28.68
CA HIS A 69 25.73 -67.90 29.81
C HIS A 69 25.47 -69.31 30.34
N GLY A 70 25.66 -69.51 31.64
CA GLY A 70 25.43 -70.82 32.26
C GLY A 70 26.22 -71.03 33.53
N ASP A 71 26.27 -72.28 33.95
CA ASP A 71 26.88 -72.69 35.21
C ASP A 71 28.35 -73.09 34.98
N TYR A 72 29.24 -72.39 35.67
CA TYR A 72 30.68 -72.67 35.70
C TYR A 72 31.01 -73.38 36.99
N LYS A 73 31.87 -74.39 36.90
CA LYS A 73 32.25 -75.24 38.03
C LYS A 73 33.75 -75.41 38.09
N CYS A 74 34.32 -75.35 39.29
CA CYS A 74 35.70 -75.72 39.55
C CYS A 74 35.77 -76.96 40.44
N VAL A 75 36.66 -77.89 40.08
CA VAL A 75 37.02 -79.07 40.87
C VAL A 75 38.55 -79.07 41.07
N PRO A 76 39.06 -78.76 42.27
CA PRO A 76 40.48 -78.85 42.58
C PRO A 76 40.90 -80.31 42.79
N HIS A 77 42.12 -80.66 42.40
CA HIS A 77 42.67 -82.01 42.48
C HIS A 77 44.08 -82.00 43.07
N ASN A 78 44.37 -82.96 43.95
CA ASN A 78 45.72 -83.24 44.44
C ASN A 78 46.02 -84.75 44.32
N ALA A 79 47.18 -85.20 44.81
CA ALA A 79 47.60 -86.61 44.73
C ALA A 79 46.62 -87.62 45.38
N VAL A 80 45.69 -87.17 46.24
CA VAL A 80 44.67 -88.01 46.90
C VAL A 80 43.39 -88.10 46.06
N GLY A 81 43.11 -87.09 45.23
CA GLY A 81 41.97 -87.09 44.31
C GLY A 81 41.29 -85.73 44.18
N ASP A 82 40.11 -85.75 43.55
CA ASP A 82 39.25 -84.57 43.36
C ASP A 82 38.59 -84.17 44.69
N GLY A 83 38.69 -82.88 45.03
CA GLY A 83 38.04 -82.24 46.17
C GLY A 83 36.59 -81.84 45.92
N ALA A 84 35.99 -81.14 46.87
CA ALA A 84 34.62 -80.65 46.74
C ALA A 84 34.49 -79.66 45.57
N GLU A 85 33.41 -79.76 44.79
CA GLU A 85 33.14 -78.86 43.67
C GLU A 85 32.55 -77.52 44.12
N ALA A 86 32.88 -76.45 43.41
CA ALA A 86 32.31 -75.12 43.62
C ALA A 86 31.75 -74.56 42.31
N THR A 87 30.51 -74.05 42.36
CA THR A 87 29.76 -73.64 41.17
C THR A 87 29.33 -72.17 41.27
N VAL A 88 29.34 -71.49 40.13
CA VAL A 88 28.82 -70.12 39.97
C VAL A 88 28.08 -70.01 38.64
N ARG A 89 26.94 -69.30 38.62
CA ARG A 89 26.21 -69.02 37.39
C ARG A 89 26.61 -67.67 36.82
N LEU A 90 27.15 -67.65 35.60
CA LEU A 90 27.49 -66.40 34.91
C LEU A 90 26.25 -65.81 34.23
N ASN A 91 25.85 -64.61 34.66
CA ASN A 91 24.84 -63.80 34.02
C ASN A 91 25.49 -62.84 33.02
N ILE A 92 24.89 -62.70 31.84
CA ILE A 92 25.44 -61.83 30.77
C ILE A 92 24.36 -60.86 30.34
N ASN A 93 24.62 -59.58 30.57
CA ASN A 93 23.78 -58.47 30.12
C ASN A 93 24.22 -58.01 28.71
N VAL A 94 23.25 -57.72 27.86
CA VAL A 94 23.48 -57.24 26.49
C VAL A 94 23.01 -55.79 26.41
N PRO A 95 23.91 -54.83 26.13
CA PRO A 95 23.52 -53.43 25.98
C PRO A 95 22.54 -53.21 24.83
N VAL A 96 21.79 -52.11 24.89
CA VAL A 96 20.82 -51.71 23.87
C VAL A 96 21.46 -51.59 22.49
N GLN A 97 20.80 -52.14 21.48
CA GLN A 97 21.08 -51.96 20.06
C GLN A 97 19.77 -51.74 19.30
N PHE A 98 19.64 -50.60 18.60
CA PHE A 98 18.46 -50.33 17.79
C PHE A 98 18.32 -51.35 16.65
N THR A 99 17.12 -51.90 16.50
CA THR A 99 16.73 -52.81 15.41
C THR A 99 15.85 -52.10 14.40
N GLU A 100 15.12 -51.08 14.83
CA GLU A 100 14.35 -50.20 13.97
C GLU A 100 14.58 -48.74 14.42
N VAL A 101 14.89 -47.88 13.47
CA VAL A 101 15.08 -46.44 13.71
C VAL A 101 14.04 -45.64 12.94
N PRO A 102 13.51 -44.56 13.53
CA PRO A 102 12.52 -43.76 12.84
C PRO A 102 13.11 -42.98 11.68
N GLN A 103 12.30 -42.78 10.66
CA GLN A 103 12.66 -42.02 9.46
C GLN A 103 12.05 -40.62 9.51
N ASN A 104 12.68 -39.67 8.81
CA ASN A 104 12.07 -38.37 8.57
C ASN A 104 10.80 -38.55 7.74
N ILE A 105 9.70 -37.92 8.17
CA ILE A 105 8.41 -38.05 7.48
C ILE A 105 7.81 -36.67 7.19
N THR A 106 7.09 -36.62 6.07
CA THR A 106 6.33 -35.45 5.65
C THR A 106 4.87 -35.85 5.53
N VAL A 107 4.00 -35.14 6.24
CA VAL A 107 2.56 -35.41 6.26
C VAL A 107 1.79 -34.12 6.01
N ASN A 108 0.62 -34.21 5.39
CA ASN A 108 -0.28 -33.07 5.29
C ASN A 108 -0.98 -32.84 6.65
N THR A 109 -1.40 -31.61 6.90
CA THR A 109 -2.31 -31.29 8.02
C THR A 109 -3.55 -32.18 7.97
N SER A 110 -4.04 -32.56 9.15
CA SER A 110 -5.10 -33.53 9.40
C SER A 110 -4.80 -34.99 9.04
N ALA A 111 -3.70 -35.28 8.33
CA ALA A 111 -3.28 -36.66 8.07
C ALA A 111 -2.68 -37.30 9.34
N PRO A 112 -2.80 -38.62 9.50
CA PRO A 112 -2.17 -39.31 10.62
C PRO A 112 -0.65 -39.35 10.46
N LEU A 113 0.05 -39.35 11.60
CA LEU A 113 1.50 -39.42 11.73
C LEU A 113 1.87 -40.73 12.44
N PHE A 114 2.83 -41.47 11.87
CA PHE A 114 3.31 -42.73 12.43
C PHE A 114 4.83 -42.73 12.48
N LEU A 115 5.39 -42.93 13.67
CA LEU A 115 6.83 -43.16 13.86
C LEU A 115 7.02 -44.51 14.57
N SER A 116 8.03 -45.27 14.17
CA SER A 116 8.37 -46.55 14.79
C SER A 116 9.83 -46.58 15.20
N CYS A 117 10.09 -47.23 16.33
CA CYS A 117 11.41 -47.40 16.90
C CYS A 117 11.44 -48.66 17.75
N ASP A 118 12.46 -49.48 17.57
CA ASP A 118 12.63 -50.72 18.32
C ASP A 118 14.10 -50.99 18.61
N ALA A 119 14.35 -51.69 19.71
CA ALA A 119 15.69 -52.02 20.16
C ALA A 119 15.75 -53.40 20.81
N SER A 120 16.90 -54.05 20.65
CA SER A 120 17.24 -55.33 21.25
C SER A 120 18.26 -55.15 22.38
N GLY A 121 18.27 -56.08 23.33
CA GLY A 121 19.15 -56.07 24.50
C GLY A 121 18.68 -57.08 25.54
N PHE A 122 19.51 -57.29 26.57
CA PHE A 122 19.15 -58.11 27.73
C PHE A 122 19.62 -57.41 29.02
N PRO A 123 18.74 -57.07 29.96
CA PRO A 123 17.27 -57.20 29.91
C PRO A 123 16.62 -56.50 28.70
N GLU A 124 15.37 -56.84 28.38
CA GLU A 124 14.65 -56.27 27.23
C GLU A 124 14.59 -54.73 27.36
N PRO A 125 15.00 -53.97 26.32
CA PRO A 125 14.97 -52.51 26.37
C PRO A 125 13.55 -51.94 26.42
N LYS A 126 13.37 -50.89 27.22
CA LYS A 126 12.16 -50.05 27.20
C LYS A 126 12.36 -48.91 26.22
N ILE A 127 11.33 -48.63 25.42
CA ILE A 127 11.29 -47.52 24.47
C ILE A 127 10.53 -46.35 25.08
N ARG A 128 11.00 -45.12 24.81
CA ARG A 128 10.31 -43.88 25.15
C ARG A 128 10.47 -42.86 24.03
N TRP A 129 9.38 -42.16 23.73
CA TRP A 129 9.34 -41.06 22.77
C TRP A 129 9.33 -39.71 23.47
N GLU A 130 10.10 -38.76 22.96
CA GLU A 130 10.14 -37.38 23.44
C GLU A 130 10.11 -36.36 22.30
N LYS A 131 9.47 -35.21 22.56
CA LYS A 131 9.55 -34.00 21.72
C LYS A 131 9.80 -32.80 22.61
N SER A 132 10.84 -32.02 22.32
CA SER A 132 11.22 -30.85 23.13
C SER A 132 11.39 -31.18 24.63
N GLY A 133 11.90 -32.38 24.94
CA GLY A 133 12.08 -32.89 26.31
C GLY A 133 10.80 -33.38 27.00
N ILE A 134 9.63 -33.28 26.35
CA ILE A 134 8.36 -33.78 26.87
C ILE A 134 8.17 -35.21 26.38
N LYS A 135 7.96 -36.12 27.33
CA LYS A 135 7.60 -37.51 27.07
C LYS A 135 6.23 -37.61 26.37
N LEU A 136 6.18 -38.34 25.26
CA LEU A 136 4.98 -38.53 24.45
C LEU A 136 4.39 -39.95 24.59
N SER A 137 5.23 -40.99 24.60
CA SER A 137 4.80 -42.39 24.68
C SER A 137 5.90 -43.31 25.22
N ASP A 138 5.54 -44.49 25.70
CA ASP A 138 6.44 -45.60 26.06
C ASP A 138 6.31 -46.82 25.10
N THR A 139 5.56 -46.66 24.01
CA THR A 139 5.35 -47.71 23.01
C THR A 139 6.39 -47.65 21.90
N LYS A 140 6.65 -48.78 21.24
CA LYS A 140 7.53 -48.86 20.05
C LYS A 140 7.05 -47.94 18.92
N GLN A 141 5.73 -47.82 18.78
CA GLN A 141 5.07 -46.96 17.79
C GLN A 141 4.50 -45.70 18.43
N LEU A 142 4.74 -44.54 17.83
CA LEU A 142 4.09 -43.27 18.16
C LEU A 142 3.07 -42.93 17.08
N ASN A 143 1.79 -42.94 17.45
CA ASN A 143 0.68 -42.72 16.54
C ASN A 143 -0.05 -41.43 16.92
N ILE A 144 -0.07 -40.45 16.02
CA ILE A 144 -0.88 -39.24 16.15
C ILE A 144 -1.97 -39.31 15.08
N SER A 145 -3.24 -39.40 15.50
CA SER A 145 -4.37 -39.65 14.60
C SER A 145 -4.65 -38.51 13.63
N SER A 146 -4.36 -37.27 14.02
CA SER A 146 -4.60 -36.09 13.18
C SER A 146 -3.52 -35.03 13.41
N SER A 147 -2.75 -34.74 12.36
CA SER A 147 -1.62 -33.82 12.45
C SER A 147 -2.03 -32.35 12.39
N ASN A 148 -1.39 -31.49 13.18
CA ASN A 148 -1.46 -30.04 13.07
C ASN A 148 -0.04 -29.45 13.01
N ARG A 149 0.08 -28.16 12.68
CA ARG A 149 1.39 -27.49 12.49
C ARG A 149 2.33 -27.55 13.71
N ASN A 150 1.80 -27.71 14.92
CA ASN A 150 2.61 -27.77 16.15
C ASN A 150 3.32 -29.13 16.34
N TYR A 151 2.88 -30.17 15.62
CA TYR A 151 3.54 -31.47 15.62
C TYR A 151 4.77 -31.52 14.71
N ALA A 152 5.04 -30.48 13.91
CA ALA A 152 6.30 -30.37 13.20
C ALA A 152 7.49 -30.27 14.17
N GLY A 153 8.65 -30.76 13.73
CA GLY A 153 9.91 -30.69 14.47
C GLY A 153 10.54 -32.05 14.74
N GLU A 154 11.50 -32.05 15.66
CA GLU A 154 12.31 -33.22 15.99
C GLU A 154 11.62 -34.10 17.05
N TYR A 155 11.60 -35.41 16.79
CA TYR A 155 11.17 -36.45 17.70
C TYR A 155 12.37 -37.33 18.04
N VAL A 156 12.48 -37.69 19.32
CA VAL A 156 13.58 -38.51 19.85
C VAL A 156 13.00 -39.81 20.38
N CYS A 157 13.50 -40.93 19.88
CA CYS A 157 13.28 -42.25 20.48
C CYS A 157 14.47 -42.59 21.37
N ILE A 158 14.18 -43.00 22.59
CA ILE A 158 15.13 -43.34 23.64
C ILE A 158 14.92 -44.80 24.03
N ALA A 159 15.99 -45.58 24.07
CA ALA A 159 15.96 -46.99 24.44
C ALA A 159 16.92 -47.26 25.61
N SER A 160 16.42 -47.90 26.66
CA SER A 160 17.21 -48.21 27.87
C SER A 160 16.86 -49.56 28.46
N ASN A 161 17.88 -50.30 28.90
CA ASN A 161 17.72 -51.54 29.65
C ASN A 161 18.53 -51.57 30.96
N GLY A 162 19.03 -50.42 31.42
CA GLY A 162 19.77 -50.29 32.68
C GLY A 162 21.19 -50.88 32.69
N VAL A 163 21.67 -51.46 31.58
CA VAL A 163 23.02 -52.07 31.50
C VAL A 163 24.09 -51.01 31.24
N ARG A 164 23.78 -50.02 30.40
CA ARG A 164 24.62 -48.86 30.06
C ARG A 164 23.73 -47.61 29.96
N TRP A 165 24.33 -46.49 29.52
CA TRP A 165 23.59 -45.27 29.19
C TRP A 165 22.50 -45.54 28.14
N GLU A 166 21.41 -44.78 28.24
CA GLU A 166 20.27 -44.87 27.32
C GLU A 166 20.67 -44.40 25.91
N LYS A 167 20.35 -45.18 24.88
CA LYS A 167 20.66 -44.79 23.50
C LYS A 167 19.51 -43.98 22.90
N THR A 168 19.84 -43.04 22.02
CA THR A 168 18.86 -42.16 21.37
C THR A 168 19.00 -42.14 19.85
N VAL A 169 17.88 -42.12 19.14
CA VAL A 169 17.79 -41.87 17.68
C VAL A 169 16.72 -40.82 17.40
N ARG A 170 16.83 -40.11 16.28
CA ARG A 170 16.04 -38.90 15.99
C ARG A 170 15.36 -38.99 14.63
N ALA A 171 14.19 -38.38 14.51
CA ALA A 171 13.48 -38.17 13.25
C ALA A 171 12.84 -36.79 13.19
N TYR A 172 12.83 -36.20 12.00
CA TYR A 172 12.18 -34.90 11.74
C TYR A 172 10.84 -35.11 11.06
N VAL A 173 9.81 -34.48 11.63
CA VAL A 173 8.46 -34.43 11.09
C VAL A 173 8.22 -33.09 10.44
N THR A 174 7.89 -33.10 9.15
CA THR A 174 7.41 -31.93 8.41
C THR A 174 5.90 -32.03 8.24
N VAL A 175 5.16 -31.01 8.71
CA VAL A 175 3.71 -30.93 8.50
C VAL A 175 3.42 -29.90 7.42
N GLN A 176 2.89 -30.36 6.29
CA GLN A 176 2.55 -29.52 5.14
C GLN A 176 1.12 -28.98 5.25
N TYR A 177 0.91 -27.74 4.82
CA TYR A 177 -0.39 -27.09 4.78
C TYR A 177 -0.48 -26.08 3.63
N PRO A 178 -1.70 -25.86 3.08
CA PRO A 178 -1.91 -24.93 1.98
C PRO A 178 -1.51 -23.50 2.36
N PRO A 179 -1.16 -22.67 1.36
CA PRO A 179 -0.72 -21.32 1.62
C PRO A 179 -1.88 -20.42 2.08
N THR A 180 -1.58 -19.44 2.90
CA THR A 180 -2.51 -18.37 3.30
C THR A 180 -1.80 -17.02 3.16
N ILE A 181 -2.35 -16.14 2.35
CA ILE A 181 -1.88 -14.76 2.20
C ILE A 181 -2.31 -13.98 3.43
N GLN A 182 -1.33 -13.58 4.24
CA GLN A 182 -1.54 -12.85 5.48
C GLN A 182 -1.81 -11.37 5.22
N ASN A 183 -1.04 -10.76 4.31
CA ASN A 183 -1.21 -9.35 3.96
C ASN A 183 -0.89 -9.09 2.48
N VAL A 184 -1.51 -8.04 1.95
CA VAL A 184 -1.16 -7.43 0.67
C VAL A 184 -1.19 -5.93 0.83
N THR A 185 -0.10 -5.26 0.46
CA THR A 185 0.06 -3.80 0.64
C THR A 185 0.59 -3.14 -0.61
N THR A 186 0.41 -1.82 -0.68
CA THR A 186 0.97 -0.97 -1.72
C THR A 186 1.53 0.31 -1.12
N SER A 187 2.57 0.89 -1.72
CA SER A 187 3.09 2.22 -1.33
C SER A 187 2.06 3.34 -1.50
N SER A 188 1.11 3.21 -2.44
CA SER A 188 0.00 4.14 -2.58
C SER A 188 -1.23 3.52 -3.24
N LYS A 189 -2.42 3.79 -2.68
CA LYS A 189 -3.71 3.36 -3.27
C LYS A 189 -4.19 4.27 -4.41
N LYS A 190 -3.53 5.42 -4.62
CA LYS A 190 -3.82 6.39 -5.68
C LYS A 190 -2.51 6.88 -6.31
N SER A 191 -2.40 6.87 -7.63
CA SER A 191 -1.20 7.33 -8.33
C SER A 191 -1.52 7.80 -9.76
N TRP A 192 -0.56 8.31 -10.52
CA TRP A 192 -0.76 8.76 -11.90
C TRP A 192 0.30 8.18 -12.84
N ILE A 193 0.08 8.37 -14.15
CA ILE A 193 0.98 7.84 -15.20
C ILE A 193 2.37 8.45 -15.04
N GLY A 194 3.40 7.63 -15.18
CA GLY A 194 4.81 7.98 -15.02
C GLY A 194 5.36 7.71 -13.61
N GLN A 195 4.51 7.37 -12.64
CA GLN A 195 4.94 6.99 -11.30
C GLN A 195 5.25 5.50 -11.18
N THR A 196 5.95 5.12 -10.11
CA THR A 196 6.21 3.73 -9.72
C THR A 196 5.56 3.45 -8.37
N VAL A 197 4.86 2.34 -8.27
CA VAL A 197 4.24 1.87 -7.03
C VAL A 197 4.88 0.56 -6.60
N THR A 198 5.08 0.40 -5.29
CA THR A 198 5.57 -0.86 -4.72
C THR A 198 4.38 -1.69 -4.27
N LEU A 199 4.39 -2.97 -4.59
CA LEU A 199 3.42 -3.96 -4.14
C LEU A 199 4.14 -4.99 -3.28
N LYS A 200 3.57 -5.34 -2.11
CA LYS A 200 4.10 -6.40 -1.24
C LYS A 200 3.03 -7.41 -0.89
N CYS A 201 3.39 -8.68 -0.91
CA CYS A 201 2.51 -9.79 -0.58
C CYS A 201 3.24 -10.73 0.38
N LEU A 202 2.67 -10.97 1.56
CA LEU A 202 3.19 -11.89 2.58
C LEU A 202 2.28 -13.10 2.70
N SER A 203 2.85 -14.29 2.70
CA SER A 203 2.13 -15.55 2.92
C SER A 203 2.83 -16.49 3.88
N ASP A 204 2.04 -17.36 4.48
CA ASP A 204 2.50 -18.54 5.21
C ASP A 204 2.06 -19.81 4.49
N GLY A 205 2.83 -20.89 4.64
CA GLY A 205 2.57 -22.17 3.98
C GLY A 205 3.78 -23.08 4.04
N VAL A 206 3.53 -24.40 4.09
CA VAL A 206 4.58 -25.43 4.02
C VAL A 206 4.14 -26.49 3.01
N PRO A 207 4.89 -26.77 1.92
CA PRO A 207 6.16 -26.14 1.53
C PRO A 207 6.06 -24.62 1.34
N THR A 208 7.22 -23.94 1.34
CA THR A 208 7.28 -22.49 1.12
C THR A 208 6.51 -22.12 -0.16
N PRO A 209 5.54 -21.19 -0.12
CA PRO A 209 4.72 -20.88 -1.28
C PRO A 209 5.48 -20.14 -2.37
N THR A 210 5.08 -20.37 -3.61
CA THR A 210 5.37 -19.50 -4.74
C THR A 210 4.33 -18.38 -4.78
N LEU A 211 4.80 -17.15 -4.64
CA LEU A 211 4.03 -15.92 -4.69
C LEU A 211 4.14 -15.28 -6.07
N SER A 212 3.02 -15.06 -6.74
CA SER A 212 2.97 -14.48 -8.09
C SER A 212 2.12 -13.22 -8.12
N TRP A 213 2.65 -12.15 -8.71
CA TRP A 213 1.93 -10.90 -8.95
C TRP A 213 1.41 -10.82 -10.38
N TYR A 214 0.19 -10.29 -10.53
CA TYR A 214 -0.46 -10.05 -11.81
C TYR A 214 -1.01 -8.63 -11.87
N LYS A 215 -0.93 -8.02 -13.06
CA LYS A 215 -1.56 -6.73 -13.38
C LYS A 215 -3.10 -6.87 -13.50
N PRO A 216 -3.86 -5.75 -13.54
CA PRO A 216 -5.31 -5.76 -13.68
C PRO A 216 -5.86 -6.57 -14.86
N GLN A 217 -5.17 -6.56 -15.99
CA GLN A 217 -5.49 -7.32 -17.21
C GLN A 217 -5.10 -8.82 -17.13
N GLY A 218 -4.46 -9.25 -16.04
CA GLY A 218 -4.07 -10.64 -15.82
C GLY A 218 -2.66 -11.03 -16.28
N SER A 219 -1.89 -10.11 -16.88
CA SER A 219 -0.49 -10.38 -17.23
C SER A 219 0.36 -10.55 -15.97
N GLY A 220 1.22 -11.57 -15.93
CA GLY A 220 2.19 -11.77 -14.84
C GLY A 220 3.21 -10.63 -14.76
N ILE A 221 3.62 -10.29 -13.53
CA ILE A 221 4.66 -9.29 -13.25
C ILE A 221 5.94 -10.01 -12.83
N ASN A 222 5.88 -10.77 -11.74
CA ASN A 222 6.97 -11.60 -11.24
C ASN A 222 6.41 -12.77 -10.42
N ASN A 223 7.27 -13.75 -10.13
CA ASN A 223 7.02 -14.81 -9.16
C ASN A 223 8.27 -15.10 -8.33
N VAL A 224 8.09 -15.50 -7.07
CA VAL A 224 9.19 -15.89 -6.17
C VAL A 224 8.71 -17.01 -5.24
N THR A 225 9.58 -17.96 -4.91
CA THR A 225 9.31 -18.98 -3.87
C THR A 225 9.89 -18.49 -2.55
N ALA A 226 9.08 -17.74 -1.80
CA ALA A 226 9.47 -17.09 -0.56
C ALA A 226 8.24 -16.76 0.28
N ARG A 227 8.44 -16.41 1.55
CA ARG A 227 7.35 -15.92 2.43
C ARG A 227 6.82 -14.56 1.96
N GLU A 228 7.63 -13.76 1.31
CA GLU A 228 7.30 -12.41 0.85
C GLU A 228 7.67 -12.20 -0.63
N ASN A 229 6.83 -11.46 -1.36
CA ASN A 229 7.12 -10.97 -2.71
C ASN A 229 6.84 -9.46 -2.79
N GLU A 230 7.92 -8.69 -2.94
CA GLU A 230 7.91 -7.25 -3.17
C GLU A 230 8.31 -6.93 -4.61
N VAL A 231 7.52 -6.07 -5.28
CA VAL A 231 7.77 -5.67 -6.66
C VAL A 231 7.46 -4.20 -6.89
N GLN A 232 8.32 -3.51 -7.64
CA GLN A 232 8.09 -2.15 -8.12
C GLN A 232 7.43 -2.19 -9.51
N VAL A 233 6.32 -1.49 -9.65
CA VAL A 233 5.51 -1.48 -10.87
C VAL A 233 5.45 -0.05 -11.42
N PRO A 234 6.09 0.23 -12.57
CA PRO A 234 5.91 1.50 -13.26
C PRO A 234 4.53 1.56 -13.93
N LEU A 235 3.82 2.67 -13.72
CA LEU A 235 2.49 2.93 -14.24
C LEU A 235 2.61 3.71 -15.56
N LYS A 236 2.55 3.02 -16.70
CA LYS A 236 2.86 3.61 -18.01
C LYS A 236 1.61 4.05 -18.79
N GLY A 237 0.44 3.52 -18.45
CA GLY A 237 -0.82 3.91 -19.08
C GLY A 237 -2.05 3.49 -18.28
N ASP A 238 -3.23 3.78 -18.80
CA ASP A 238 -4.51 3.56 -18.12
C ASP A 238 -4.74 2.09 -17.72
N GLN A 239 -4.23 1.14 -18.52
CA GLN A 239 -4.31 -0.29 -18.24
C GLN A 239 -3.56 -0.74 -16.97
N ASP A 240 -2.64 0.07 -16.46
CA ASP A 240 -1.89 -0.23 -15.23
C ASP A 240 -2.68 0.16 -13.96
N PHE A 241 -3.88 0.74 -14.09
CA PHE A 241 -4.73 1.07 -12.95
C PHE A 241 -5.87 0.05 -12.81
N GLY A 242 -6.17 -0.34 -11.57
CA GLY A 242 -7.15 -1.39 -11.29
C GLY A 242 -6.70 -2.36 -10.21
N HIS A 243 -7.25 -3.57 -10.24
CA HIS A 243 -7.00 -4.61 -9.24
C HIS A 243 -5.78 -5.45 -9.60
N TYR A 244 -4.67 -5.23 -8.91
CA TYR A 244 -3.54 -6.14 -8.94
C TYR A 244 -3.84 -7.38 -8.09
N LYS A 245 -3.33 -8.53 -8.52
CA LYS A 245 -3.60 -9.82 -7.87
C LYS A 245 -2.29 -10.45 -7.42
N CYS A 246 -2.20 -10.78 -6.13
CA CYS A 246 -1.20 -11.71 -5.62
C CYS A 246 -1.84 -13.10 -5.47
N THR A 247 -1.14 -14.14 -5.88
CA THR A 247 -1.52 -15.55 -5.65
C THR A 247 -0.42 -16.28 -4.91
N ALA A 248 -0.79 -17.20 -4.01
CA ALA A 248 0.12 -18.08 -3.29
C ALA A 248 -0.23 -19.54 -3.57
N ALA A 249 0.76 -20.34 -3.99
CA ALA A 249 0.60 -21.77 -4.26
C ALA A 249 1.84 -22.55 -3.79
N ASN A 250 1.66 -23.72 -3.17
CA ASN A 250 2.77 -24.58 -2.75
C ASN A 250 2.56 -26.06 -3.13
N GLY A 251 1.73 -26.33 -4.14
CA GLY A 251 1.34 -27.68 -4.55
C GLY A 251 0.18 -28.29 -3.76
N LEU A 252 -0.26 -27.66 -2.66
CA LEU A 252 -1.44 -28.05 -1.90
C LEU A 252 -2.67 -27.19 -2.26
N VAL A 253 -3.84 -27.72 -1.92
CA VAL A 253 -5.14 -27.05 -2.13
C VAL A 253 -5.82 -26.73 -0.80
N PRO A 254 -6.49 -25.56 -0.67
CA PRO A 254 -6.65 -24.53 -1.70
C PRO A 254 -5.40 -23.65 -1.86
N SER A 255 -5.15 -23.14 -3.07
CA SER A 255 -4.29 -21.97 -3.24
C SER A 255 -5.02 -20.72 -2.73
N ASP A 256 -4.27 -19.66 -2.40
CA ASP A 256 -4.86 -18.40 -1.94
C ASP A 256 -4.58 -17.27 -2.93
N LYS A 257 -5.47 -16.28 -2.94
CA LYS A 257 -5.37 -15.08 -3.78
C LYS A 257 -5.95 -13.86 -3.08
N LYS A 258 -5.30 -12.72 -3.27
CA LYS A 258 -5.77 -11.42 -2.77
C LYS A 258 -5.60 -10.34 -3.83
N LEU A 259 -6.51 -9.37 -3.81
CA LEU A 259 -6.54 -8.25 -4.73
C LEU A 259 -6.20 -6.96 -3.99
N ILE A 260 -5.48 -6.06 -4.66
CA ILE A 260 -5.26 -4.68 -4.21
C ILE A 260 -5.51 -3.71 -5.36
N LYS A 261 -6.35 -2.69 -5.11
CA LYS A 261 -6.73 -1.72 -6.13
C LYS A 261 -5.84 -0.48 -6.10
N ILE A 262 -5.31 -0.09 -7.25
CA ILE A 262 -4.65 1.20 -7.46
C ILE A 262 -5.57 2.06 -8.31
N ASN A 263 -5.99 3.20 -7.78
CA ASN A 263 -6.85 4.15 -8.51
C ASN A 263 -5.99 5.19 -9.23
N GLN A 264 -6.38 5.52 -10.45
CA GLN A 264 -5.72 6.55 -11.23
C GLN A 264 -6.11 7.95 -10.75
N ILE A 265 -5.12 8.79 -10.53
CA ILE A 265 -5.27 10.24 -10.41
C ILE A 265 -5.17 10.81 -11.83
N LYS A 266 -6.20 11.54 -12.24
CA LYS A 266 -6.29 12.23 -13.52
C LYS A 266 -6.06 13.72 -13.31
N LYS A 267 -5.83 14.44 -14.41
CA LYS A 267 -5.82 15.90 -14.39
C LYS A 267 -7.20 16.44 -13.95
N PRO A 268 -7.27 17.64 -13.36
CA PRO A 268 -8.54 18.23 -12.95
C PRO A 268 -9.52 18.44 -14.11
N GLY A 269 -10.80 18.56 -13.78
CA GLY A 269 -11.83 18.97 -14.73
C GLY A 269 -11.77 20.48 -15.07
N LYS A 270 -12.77 20.92 -15.84
CA LYS A 270 -12.96 22.34 -16.19
C LYS A 270 -13.72 23.07 -15.08
N ALA A 271 -13.15 24.16 -14.57
CA ALA A 271 -13.82 25.04 -13.62
C ALA A 271 -15.10 25.64 -14.23
N SER A 272 -16.05 26.06 -13.39
CA SER A 272 -17.27 26.69 -13.90
C SER A 272 -17.25 28.18 -13.57
N ILE A 273 -17.36 29.03 -14.60
CA ILE A 273 -17.43 30.48 -14.40
C ILE A 273 -18.80 30.83 -13.83
N LYS A 274 -18.82 31.65 -12.78
CA LYS A 274 -20.05 32.10 -12.14
C LYS A 274 -20.66 33.30 -12.86
N SER A 275 -21.98 33.41 -12.79
CA SER A 275 -22.75 34.52 -13.35
C SER A 275 -22.47 35.86 -12.70
N GLU A 276 -21.90 35.90 -11.48
CA GLU A 276 -21.53 37.15 -10.81
C GLU A 276 -20.23 37.80 -11.34
N SER A 277 -19.61 37.23 -12.39
CA SER A 277 -18.43 37.82 -13.02
C SER A 277 -18.75 39.21 -13.60
N VAL A 278 -17.91 40.20 -13.30
CA VAL A 278 -18.17 41.61 -13.62
C VAL A 278 -17.36 42.06 -14.83
N ILE A 279 -18.04 42.62 -15.81
CA ILE A 279 -17.46 43.14 -17.05
C ILE A 279 -17.55 44.66 -17.05
N GLN A 280 -16.40 45.32 -17.15
CA GLN A 280 -16.28 46.78 -17.24
C GLN A 280 -15.59 47.17 -18.56
N ALA A 281 -15.44 48.47 -18.78
CA ALA A 281 -14.83 48.97 -20.01
C ALA A 281 -13.33 48.72 -20.08
N THR A 282 -12.64 48.73 -18.93
CA THR A 282 -11.17 48.54 -18.85
C THR A 282 -10.76 47.44 -17.89
N SER A 283 -11.72 46.67 -17.38
CA SER A 283 -11.45 45.56 -16.48
C SER A 283 -12.46 44.42 -16.64
N ILE A 284 -12.01 43.21 -16.32
CA ILE A 284 -12.82 42.00 -16.30
C ILE A 284 -12.51 41.28 -14.98
N THR A 285 -13.52 41.11 -14.13
CA THR A 285 -13.44 40.33 -12.90
C THR A 285 -14.17 39.01 -13.08
N ILE A 286 -13.45 37.92 -12.88
CA ILE A 286 -13.92 36.57 -13.15
C ILE A 286 -14.04 35.84 -11.82
N GLN A 287 -15.16 35.18 -11.61
CA GLN A 287 -15.40 34.33 -10.46
C GLN A 287 -15.71 32.91 -10.94
N TRP A 288 -15.24 31.89 -10.23
CA TRP A 288 -15.44 30.49 -10.63
C TRP A 288 -15.70 29.55 -9.45
N THR A 289 -16.18 28.35 -9.76
CA THR A 289 -16.20 27.21 -8.84
C THR A 289 -15.13 26.20 -9.24
N ALA A 290 -14.44 25.64 -8.24
CA ALA A 290 -13.44 24.61 -8.46
C ALA A 290 -14.08 23.35 -9.11
N PRO A 291 -13.37 22.68 -10.03
CA PRO A 291 -13.88 21.48 -10.70
C PRO A 291 -13.71 20.21 -9.85
N ALA A 292 -14.15 19.07 -10.39
CA ALA A 292 -13.70 17.77 -9.91
C ALA A 292 -12.17 17.66 -9.97
N ASP A 293 -11.58 17.16 -8.89
CA ASP A 293 -10.14 17.21 -8.62
C ASP A 293 -9.34 16.11 -9.34
N GLY A 294 -10.03 15.15 -9.97
CA GLY A 294 -9.38 14.01 -10.64
C GLY A 294 -8.75 13.00 -9.69
N GLY A 295 -9.10 13.01 -8.40
CA GLY A 295 -8.63 12.06 -7.40
C GLY A 295 -7.51 12.56 -6.49
N SER A 296 -7.02 13.78 -6.73
CA SER A 296 -6.04 14.51 -5.91
C SER A 296 -6.46 15.98 -5.79
N PRO A 297 -6.38 16.60 -4.60
CA PRO A 297 -6.86 17.97 -4.38
C PRO A 297 -6.30 18.99 -5.38
N ILE A 298 -7.11 20.00 -5.70
CA ILE A 298 -6.67 21.16 -6.46
C ILE A 298 -5.59 21.91 -5.67
N THR A 299 -4.50 22.25 -6.35
CA THR A 299 -3.34 22.96 -5.77
C THR A 299 -3.22 24.40 -6.27
N GLY A 300 -4.06 24.80 -7.23
CA GLY A 300 -4.06 26.15 -7.76
C GLY A 300 -4.75 26.26 -9.12
N PHE A 301 -4.70 27.46 -9.67
CA PHE A 301 -5.28 27.82 -10.96
C PHE A 301 -4.27 28.57 -11.82
N GLN A 302 -4.44 28.52 -13.14
CA GLN A 302 -3.69 29.35 -14.07
C GLN A 302 -4.68 30.03 -15.02
N MET A 303 -4.53 31.34 -15.21
CA MET A 303 -5.37 32.10 -16.12
C MET A 303 -4.51 32.71 -17.22
N ILE A 304 -4.97 32.58 -18.46
CA ILE A 304 -4.37 33.18 -19.63
C ILE A 304 -5.41 34.11 -20.27
N LEU A 305 -5.05 35.38 -20.44
CA LEU A 305 -5.83 36.36 -21.18
C LEU A 305 -5.22 36.51 -22.57
N GLN A 306 -6.06 36.38 -23.60
CA GLN A 306 -5.66 36.53 -24.99
C GLN A 306 -6.44 37.65 -25.68
N LYS A 307 -5.78 38.36 -26.57
CA LYS A 307 -6.36 39.32 -27.51
C LYS A 307 -5.99 38.88 -28.92
N ASP A 308 -6.98 38.75 -29.80
CA ASP A 308 -6.79 38.31 -31.20
C ASP A 308 -5.95 37.01 -31.31
N GLY A 309 -6.16 36.08 -30.38
CA GLY A 309 -5.45 34.79 -30.29
C GLY A 309 -4.06 34.86 -29.64
N THR A 310 -3.51 36.04 -29.39
CA THR A 310 -2.19 36.23 -28.77
C THR A 310 -2.31 36.31 -27.24
N GLU A 311 -1.48 35.58 -26.50
CA GLU A 311 -1.39 35.70 -25.05
C GLU A 311 -0.83 37.08 -24.66
N ILE A 312 -1.61 37.83 -23.89
CA ILE A 312 -1.22 39.17 -23.39
C ILE A 312 -0.91 39.17 -21.90
N LYS A 313 -1.48 38.21 -21.14
CA LYS A 313 -1.19 38.07 -19.71
C LYS A 313 -1.40 36.64 -19.25
N LYS A 314 -0.50 36.18 -18.38
CA LYS A 314 -0.58 34.89 -17.69
C LYS A 314 -0.48 35.07 -16.19
N VAL A 315 -1.35 34.39 -15.45
CA VAL A 315 -1.48 34.52 -14.00
C VAL A 315 -1.46 33.13 -13.39
N ASN A 316 -0.57 32.91 -12.43
CA ASN A 316 -0.51 31.69 -11.64
C ASN A 316 -1.07 31.97 -10.25
N ILE A 317 -2.11 31.25 -9.87
CA ILE A 317 -2.78 31.35 -8.57
C ILE A 317 -2.43 30.08 -7.79
N THR A 318 -1.56 30.20 -6.79
CA THR A 318 -1.08 29.05 -5.99
C THR A 318 -1.93 28.75 -4.78
N ASP A 319 -2.83 29.66 -4.40
CA ASP A 319 -3.82 29.40 -3.35
C ASP A 319 -5.06 28.73 -3.98
N PRO A 320 -5.36 27.47 -3.66
CA PRO A 320 -6.54 26.78 -4.18
C PRO A 320 -7.87 27.34 -3.63
N GLY A 321 -7.85 28.16 -2.55
CA GLY A 321 -9.02 28.85 -2.03
C GLY A 321 -9.45 30.06 -2.86
N THR A 322 -8.52 30.64 -3.63
CA THR A 322 -8.80 31.79 -4.50
C THR A 322 -9.68 31.38 -5.67
N THR A 323 -10.88 31.95 -5.72
CA THR A 323 -11.93 31.64 -6.73
C THR A 323 -12.39 32.88 -7.50
N SER A 324 -11.62 33.97 -7.45
CA SER A 324 -11.85 35.16 -8.26
C SER A 324 -10.54 35.84 -8.66
N TYR A 325 -10.53 36.49 -9.83
CA TYR A 325 -9.39 37.28 -10.28
C TYR A 325 -9.83 38.40 -11.25
N SER A 326 -9.16 39.54 -11.17
CA SER A 326 -9.46 40.72 -11.99
C SER A 326 -8.31 41.07 -12.94
N PHE A 327 -8.62 41.15 -14.23
CA PHE A 327 -7.77 41.76 -15.24
C PHE A 327 -8.12 43.25 -15.33
N HIS A 328 -7.11 44.11 -15.27
CA HIS A 328 -7.25 45.57 -15.36
C HIS A 328 -6.41 46.11 -16.52
N GLY A 329 -6.70 47.33 -16.95
CA GLY A 329 -5.96 48.01 -18.03
C GLY A 329 -6.28 47.47 -19.42
N LEU A 330 -7.50 46.96 -19.60
CA LEU A 330 -7.97 46.43 -20.88
C LEU A 330 -8.47 47.55 -21.79
N GLU A 331 -8.42 47.30 -23.09
CA GLU A 331 -8.98 48.19 -24.10
C GLU A 331 -10.51 48.12 -24.07
N LYS A 332 -11.15 49.28 -24.30
CA LYS A 332 -12.60 49.43 -24.32
C LYS A 332 -13.16 48.77 -25.58
N ASP A 333 -14.41 48.30 -25.50
CA ASP A 333 -15.13 47.67 -26.61
C ASP A 333 -14.29 46.61 -27.38
N THR A 334 -13.49 45.83 -26.66
CA THR A 334 -12.49 44.91 -27.24
C THR A 334 -12.77 43.48 -26.84
N ASN A 335 -12.65 42.56 -27.81
CA ASN A 335 -12.82 41.12 -27.58
C ASN A 335 -11.55 40.52 -26.95
N TYR A 336 -11.76 39.71 -25.91
CA TYR A 336 -10.74 38.94 -25.23
C TYR A 336 -11.19 37.48 -25.08
N THR A 337 -10.21 36.57 -25.02
CA THR A 337 -10.43 35.18 -24.64
C THR A 337 -9.71 34.91 -23.34
N VAL A 338 -10.43 34.43 -22.33
CA VAL A 338 -9.85 33.97 -21.06
C VAL A 338 -9.85 32.45 -21.05
N LYS A 339 -8.69 31.87 -20.71
CA LYS A 339 -8.54 30.44 -20.45
C LYS A 339 -8.19 30.21 -18.98
N LEU A 340 -9.04 29.51 -18.25
CA LEU A 340 -8.85 29.15 -16.85
C LEU A 340 -8.53 27.65 -16.74
N PHE A 341 -7.34 27.33 -16.25
CA PHE A 341 -6.86 25.98 -15.98
C PHE A 341 -6.88 25.69 -14.48
N SER A 342 -7.27 24.48 -14.10
CA SER A 342 -7.17 23.98 -12.72
C SER A 342 -6.02 22.97 -12.63
N ARG A 343 -5.24 23.02 -11.55
CA ARG A 343 -4.03 22.19 -11.35
C ARG A 343 -4.18 21.28 -10.13
N ASN A 344 -3.71 20.04 -10.25
CA ASN A 344 -3.47 19.13 -9.12
C ASN A 344 -2.05 18.55 -9.19
N VAL A 345 -1.76 17.49 -8.43
CA VAL A 345 -0.46 16.82 -8.42
C VAL A 345 0.00 16.28 -9.79
N VAL A 346 -0.93 15.97 -10.69
CA VAL A 346 -0.61 15.46 -12.03
C VAL A 346 -0.12 16.61 -12.88
N PHE A 347 -1.00 17.59 -13.16
CA PHE A 347 -0.70 18.90 -13.75
C PHE A 347 -2.02 19.66 -13.98
N GLU A 348 -2.02 20.62 -14.91
CA GLU A 348 -3.20 21.30 -15.44
C GLU A 348 -4.06 20.39 -16.32
N GLY A 349 -5.37 20.46 -16.09
CA GLY A 349 -6.40 19.90 -16.97
C GLY A 349 -6.74 20.79 -18.16
N ASP A 350 -7.80 20.44 -18.88
CA ASP A 350 -8.29 21.26 -19.99
C ASP A 350 -8.82 22.60 -19.48
N PRO A 351 -8.62 23.71 -20.21
CA PRO A 351 -9.10 25.00 -19.78
C PRO A 351 -10.61 25.14 -19.96
N THR A 352 -11.18 25.97 -19.09
CA THR A 352 -12.46 26.64 -19.36
C THR A 352 -12.17 27.85 -20.23
N VAL A 353 -12.76 27.90 -21.42
CA VAL A 353 -12.54 28.97 -22.39
C VAL A 353 -13.74 29.90 -22.37
N TRP A 354 -13.49 31.20 -22.26
CA TRP A 354 -14.53 32.21 -22.23
C TRP A 354 -14.16 33.38 -23.15
N ASN A 355 -15.03 33.67 -24.11
CA ASN A 355 -14.90 34.81 -25.01
C ASN A 355 -15.77 35.94 -24.46
N ILE A 356 -15.17 37.11 -24.30
CA ILE A 356 -15.79 38.25 -23.65
C ILE A 356 -15.38 39.54 -24.36
N LYS A 357 -16.33 40.47 -24.53
CA LYS A 357 -16.07 41.84 -24.95
C LYS A 357 -16.12 42.77 -23.75
N THR A 358 -15.13 43.63 -23.57
CA THR A 358 -15.22 44.73 -22.60
C THR A 358 -16.32 45.70 -22.98
N LYS A 359 -16.87 46.43 -22.01
CA LYS A 359 -17.92 47.42 -22.29
C LYS A 359 -17.34 48.61 -23.08
N PHE A 360 -18.19 49.26 -23.86
CA PHE A 360 -17.87 50.57 -24.42
C PHE A 360 -17.91 51.65 -23.31
N GLU A 361 -17.08 52.68 -23.45
CA GLU A 361 -17.14 53.85 -22.57
C GLU A 361 -16.67 55.11 -23.31
N GLY A 362 -17.58 56.07 -23.53
CA GLY A 362 -17.34 57.28 -24.33
C GLY A 362 -18.13 58.49 -23.83
N ALA A 363 -18.04 59.62 -24.55
CA ALA A 363 -18.96 60.75 -24.34
C ALA A 363 -20.41 60.30 -24.58
N PRO A 364 -21.42 60.97 -24.00
CA PRO A 364 -22.81 60.60 -24.21
C PRO A 364 -23.19 60.69 -25.69
N ASP A 365 -24.22 59.96 -26.09
CA ASP A 365 -24.78 60.08 -27.43
C ASP A 365 -25.39 61.46 -27.69
N VAL A 366 -25.62 61.77 -28.97
CA VAL A 366 -26.27 63.01 -29.40
C VAL A 366 -27.63 63.13 -28.71
N VAL A 367 -27.90 64.30 -28.11
CA VAL A 367 -29.20 64.56 -27.50
C VAL A 367 -30.21 64.89 -28.60
N GLU A 368 -31.30 64.13 -28.64
CA GLU A 368 -32.43 64.39 -29.53
C GLU A 368 -33.40 65.36 -28.87
N ILE A 369 -33.57 66.54 -29.47
CA ILE A 369 -34.61 67.49 -29.10
C ILE A 369 -35.94 67.00 -29.68
N ASP A 370 -37.00 67.00 -28.89
CA ASP A 370 -38.37 66.74 -29.36
C ASP A 370 -38.77 67.78 -30.42
N GLU A 371 -39.78 67.48 -31.23
CA GLU A 371 -40.23 68.37 -32.30
C GLU A 371 -40.50 69.80 -31.79
N LEU A 372 -39.86 70.76 -32.46
CA LEU A 372 -40.02 72.20 -32.26
C LEU A 372 -41.01 72.76 -33.30
N PRO A 373 -41.75 73.84 -32.95
CA PRO A 373 -42.54 74.55 -33.94
C PRO A 373 -41.64 75.27 -34.96
N SER A 374 -42.08 75.34 -36.22
CA SER A 374 -41.36 76.07 -37.27
C SER A 374 -41.36 77.59 -37.06
N GLU A 375 -42.39 78.11 -36.40
CA GLU A 375 -42.63 79.53 -36.11
C GLU A 375 -43.19 79.71 -34.69
N THR A 376 -42.81 80.79 -34.00
CA THR A 376 -43.33 81.16 -32.68
C THR A 376 -43.58 82.67 -32.60
N THR A 377 -44.69 83.07 -31.98
CA THR A 377 -45.04 84.46 -31.65
C THR A 377 -44.65 84.85 -30.23
N ASP A 378 -44.27 83.87 -29.41
CA ASP A 378 -43.79 84.09 -28.06
C ASP A 378 -42.33 84.57 -28.07
N ASP A 379 -41.99 85.45 -27.12
CA ASP A 379 -40.59 85.87 -26.86
C ASP A 379 -39.75 84.75 -26.21
N THR A 380 -40.25 83.51 -26.23
CA THR A 380 -39.61 82.34 -25.63
C THR A 380 -39.94 81.06 -26.39
N ILE A 381 -39.08 80.05 -26.28
CA ILE A 381 -39.36 78.68 -26.72
C ILE A 381 -39.00 77.67 -25.65
N THR A 382 -39.76 76.57 -25.55
CA THR A 382 -39.45 75.47 -24.64
C THR A 382 -38.81 74.34 -25.42
N LEU A 383 -37.56 74.02 -25.12
CA LEU A 383 -36.86 72.86 -25.67
C LEU A 383 -37.12 71.67 -24.75
N LYS A 384 -37.50 70.53 -25.33
CA LYS A 384 -37.68 69.25 -24.62
C LYS A 384 -36.80 68.19 -25.25
N TRP A 385 -36.26 67.26 -24.48
CA TRP A 385 -35.38 66.22 -25.01
C TRP A 385 -35.43 64.94 -24.17
N LYS A 386 -35.02 63.83 -24.80
CA LYS A 386 -34.84 62.54 -24.12
C LYS A 386 -33.44 62.41 -23.56
N GLU A 387 -33.31 61.62 -22.49
CA GLU A 387 -32.00 61.26 -21.96
C GLU A 387 -31.22 60.42 -23.00
N PRO A 388 -30.03 60.86 -23.44
CA PRO A 388 -29.24 60.08 -24.39
C PRO A 388 -28.58 58.89 -23.69
N GLU A 389 -28.05 57.94 -24.47
CA GLU A 389 -27.23 56.88 -23.91
C GLU A 389 -25.97 57.47 -23.27
N SER A 390 -25.74 57.12 -22.01
CA SER A 390 -24.63 57.64 -21.21
C SER A 390 -23.26 57.13 -21.67
N ASN A 391 -23.24 56.10 -22.52
CA ASN A 391 -22.05 55.39 -22.99
C ASN A 391 -21.11 55.01 -21.82
N GLY A 392 -21.69 54.43 -20.77
CA GLY A 392 -20.95 53.82 -19.66
C GLY A 392 -20.49 54.76 -18.55
N LYS A 393 -20.69 56.08 -18.68
CA LYS A 393 -20.40 57.07 -17.62
C LYS A 393 -21.57 58.00 -17.37
N VAL A 394 -21.82 58.27 -16.08
CA VAL A 394 -22.94 59.09 -15.63
C VAL A 394 -22.92 60.46 -16.31
N ILE A 395 -24.05 60.86 -16.89
CA ILE A 395 -24.25 62.20 -17.42
C ILE A 395 -24.30 63.18 -16.24
N ILE A 396 -23.52 64.26 -16.31
CA ILE A 396 -23.36 65.24 -15.23
C ILE A 396 -23.84 66.64 -15.60
N MET A 397 -24.12 66.90 -16.88
CA MET A 397 -24.51 68.23 -17.36
C MET A 397 -25.21 68.16 -18.72
N TYR A 398 -26.17 69.05 -18.95
CA TYR A 398 -26.68 69.39 -20.28
C TYR A 398 -26.29 70.83 -20.64
N THR A 399 -25.91 71.05 -21.91
CA THR A 399 -25.59 72.38 -22.46
C THR A 399 -26.51 72.68 -23.65
N VAL A 400 -27.17 73.83 -23.60
CA VAL A 400 -28.03 74.33 -24.69
C VAL A 400 -27.25 75.36 -25.51
N TYR A 401 -27.25 75.13 -26.81
CA TYR A 401 -26.67 76.03 -27.81
C TYR A 401 -27.75 76.59 -28.72
N GLN A 402 -27.50 77.80 -29.21
CA GLN A 402 -28.33 78.50 -30.16
C GLN A 402 -27.43 79.12 -31.24
N ARG A 403 -27.86 79.09 -32.49
CA ARG A 403 -27.26 79.89 -33.57
C ARG A 403 -28.35 80.57 -34.40
N VAL A 404 -28.04 81.75 -34.91
CA VAL A 404 -28.95 82.51 -35.78
C VAL A 404 -28.71 82.12 -37.23
N VAL A 405 -29.78 82.07 -38.02
CA VAL A 405 -29.75 81.89 -39.47
C VAL A 405 -30.20 83.20 -40.14
N THR A 406 -29.30 83.83 -40.87
CA THR A 406 -29.55 85.10 -41.60
C THR A 406 -29.37 84.86 -43.09
N ASP A 407 -30.39 85.15 -43.88
CA ASP A 407 -30.38 84.99 -45.35
C ASP A 407 -29.87 83.61 -45.82
N GLY A 408 -30.27 82.55 -45.11
CA GLY A 408 -29.89 81.17 -45.39
C GLY A 408 -28.48 80.77 -44.93
N LYS A 409 -27.67 81.70 -44.39
CA LYS A 409 -26.36 81.40 -43.81
C LYS A 409 -26.47 81.12 -42.32
N VAL A 410 -25.98 79.96 -41.90
CA VAL A 410 -25.93 79.56 -40.48
C VAL A 410 -24.76 80.24 -39.76
N GLY A 411 -25.04 80.89 -38.63
CA GLY A 411 -24.02 81.47 -37.76
C GLY A 411 -23.27 80.43 -36.91
N GLN A 412 -22.37 80.89 -36.05
CA GLN A 412 -21.68 80.02 -35.09
C GLN A 412 -22.60 79.66 -33.91
N TRP A 413 -22.39 78.47 -33.35
CA TRP A 413 -23.07 78.05 -32.12
C TRP A 413 -22.65 78.94 -30.95
N ARG A 414 -23.64 79.49 -30.26
CA ARG A 414 -23.48 80.20 -29.00
C ARG A 414 -24.07 79.35 -27.87
N GLU A 415 -23.29 79.11 -26.82
CA GLU A 415 -23.81 78.53 -25.59
C GLU A 415 -24.75 79.52 -24.90
N ILE A 416 -25.95 79.07 -24.55
CA ILE A 416 -26.98 79.93 -23.95
C ILE A 416 -27.45 79.47 -22.58
N LYS A 417 -27.30 78.17 -22.26
CA LYS A 417 -27.63 77.64 -20.93
C LYS A 417 -26.83 76.38 -20.61
N LYS A 418 -26.46 76.23 -19.34
CA LYS A 418 -25.98 74.96 -18.77
C LYS A 418 -26.84 74.59 -17.58
N THR A 419 -27.10 73.29 -17.40
CA THR A 419 -27.70 72.76 -16.18
C THR A 419 -26.94 71.51 -15.73
N ARG A 420 -26.59 71.46 -14.45
CA ARG A 420 -26.06 70.26 -13.78
C ARG A 420 -27.16 69.40 -13.16
N ASP A 421 -28.38 69.93 -13.12
CA ASP A 421 -29.54 69.12 -12.80
C ASP A 421 -29.88 68.27 -14.02
N VAL A 422 -29.32 67.05 -14.04
CA VAL A 422 -29.48 66.08 -15.11
C VAL A 422 -30.83 65.36 -15.07
N SER A 423 -31.74 65.73 -14.16
CA SER A 423 -33.15 65.30 -14.21
C SER A 423 -34.00 66.20 -15.12
N VAL A 424 -33.51 67.40 -15.45
CA VAL A 424 -34.19 68.35 -16.33
C VAL A 424 -34.31 67.76 -17.74
N ARG A 425 -35.53 67.71 -18.26
CA ARG A 425 -35.85 67.29 -19.63
C ARG A 425 -36.54 68.38 -20.46
N GLU A 426 -36.70 69.58 -19.87
CA GLU A 426 -37.25 70.74 -20.56
C GLU A 426 -36.64 72.06 -20.08
N LEU A 427 -36.40 73.01 -20.99
CA LEU A 427 -35.89 74.34 -20.67
C LEU A 427 -36.54 75.42 -21.53
N LYS A 428 -36.98 76.50 -20.88
CA LYS A 428 -37.53 77.68 -21.55
C LYS A 428 -36.40 78.68 -21.86
N ILE A 429 -36.27 79.05 -23.12
CA ILE A 429 -35.23 79.91 -23.68
C ILE A 429 -35.86 81.19 -24.22
N ALA A 430 -35.30 82.36 -23.91
CA ALA A 430 -35.74 83.64 -24.46
C ALA A 430 -35.25 83.85 -25.90
N LEU A 431 -36.11 84.42 -26.75
CA LEU A 431 -35.86 84.69 -28.16
C LEU A 431 -35.98 86.18 -28.47
N GLU A 432 -35.24 86.64 -29.47
CA GLU A 432 -35.41 87.98 -30.01
C GLU A 432 -36.30 87.91 -31.25
N ARG A 433 -37.30 88.80 -31.32
CA ARG A 433 -38.24 88.87 -32.45
C ARG A 433 -37.53 89.14 -33.76
N GLY A 434 -38.07 88.59 -34.84
CA GLY A 434 -37.55 88.76 -36.21
C GLY A 434 -36.31 87.93 -36.54
N LYS A 435 -35.85 87.04 -35.65
CA LYS A 435 -34.70 86.14 -35.90
C LYS A 435 -35.13 84.70 -36.13
N VAL A 436 -34.32 83.98 -36.92
CA VAL A 436 -34.45 82.54 -37.14
C VAL A 436 -33.35 81.83 -36.37
N TYR A 437 -33.72 80.83 -35.57
CA TYR A 437 -32.81 80.11 -34.70
C TYR A 437 -32.74 78.63 -35.04
N GLN A 438 -31.58 78.05 -34.78
CA GLN A 438 -31.40 76.62 -34.59
C GLN A 438 -30.92 76.36 -33.17
N PHE A 439 -31.38 75.27 -32.59
CA PHE A 439 -31.00 74.82 -31.26
C PHE A 439 -30.27 73.48 -31.33
N ALA A 440 -29.34 73.30 -30.42
CA ALA A 440 -28.73 72.01 -30.14
C ALA A 440 -28.61 71.85 -28.64
N ILE A 441 -28.86 70.63 -28.16
CA ILE A 441 -28.58 70.26 -26.78
C ILE A 441 -27.48 69.22 -26.83
N THR A 442 -26.55 69.29 -25.88
CA THR A 442 -25.54 68.26 -25.68
C THR A 442 -25.61 67.77 -24.25
N ALA A 443 -25.22 66.52 -24.05
CA ALA A 443 -25.00 65.93 -22.74
C ALA A 443 -23.50 65.81 -22.49
N THR A 444 -23.07 65.96 -21.25
CA THR A 444 -21.67 65.83 -20.87
C THR A 444 -21.55 64.79 -19.77
N ASN A 445 -20.63 63.85 -19.93
CA ASN A 445 -20.14 62.99 -18.85
C ASN A 445 -18.64 63.30 -18.61
N GLU A 446 -17.98 62.57 -17.71
CA GLU A 446 -16.56 62.79 -17.43
C GLU A 446 -15.62 62.54 -18.63
N LEU A 447 -16.07 61.83 -19.66
CA LEU A 447 -15.29 61.54 -20.86
C LEU A 447 -15.46 62.58 -21.97
N GLY A 448 -16.44 63.48 -21.84
CA GLY A 448 -16.61 64.58 -22.76
C GLY A 448 -18.06 64.97 -23.01
N GLU A 449 -18.22 65.93 -23.90
CA GLU A 449 -19.50 66.43 -24.38
C GLU A 449 -19.91 65.67 -25.64
N SER A 450 -21.19 65.32 -25.73
CA SER A 450 -21.78 64.71 -26.93
C SER A 450 -21.63 65.64 -28.14
N LEU A 451 -21.69 65.06 -29.33
CA LEU A 451 -21.82 65.87 -30.54
C LEU A 451 -23.14 66.65 -30.52
N LYS A 452 -23.16 67.81 -31.21
CA LYS A 452 -24.37 68.56 -31.48
C LYS A 452 -25.13 67.86 -32.62
N GLN A 453 -26.46 67.87 -32.59
CA GLN A 453 -27.26 67.37 -33.71
C GLN A 453 -26.89 68.14 -35.00
N GLU A 454 -26.76 67.44 -36.13
CA GLU A 454 -26.39 68.02 -37.44
C GLU A 454 -27.37 67.65 -38.56
N GLY A 455 -27.34 68.42 -39.66
CA GLY A 455 -28.04 68.09 -40.91
C GLY A 455 -29.55 68.36 -40.93
N ALA A 456 -30.28 67.52 -41.68
CA ALA A 456 -31.72 67.67 -41.96
C ALA A 456 -32.63 67.53 -40.73
N ASN A 457 -32.08 67.07 -39.60
CA ASN A 457 -32.83 66.84 -38.36
C ASN A 457 -32.85 68.06 -37.44
N ILE A 458 -32.09 69.13 -37.74
CA ILE A 458 -32.17 70.39 -36.97
C ILE A 458 -33.31 71.24 -37.50
N GLN A 459 -34.32 71.47 -36.66
CA GLN A 459 -35.45 72.33 -37.00
C GLN A 459 -35.09 73.82 -36.88
N LEU A 460 -35.62 74.62 -37.81
CA LEU A 460 -35.53 76.07 -37.81
C LEU A 460 -36.76 76.63 -37.09
N VAL A 461 -36.52 77.51 -36.12
CA VAL A 461 -37.57 78.23 -35.41
C VAL A 461 -37.49 79.69 -35.78
N LYS A 462 -38.49 80.22 -36.49
CA LYS A 462 -38.59 81.65 -36.76
C LYS A 462 -39.40 82.34 -35.65
N THR A 463 -38.87 83.45 -35.14
CA THR A 463 -39.60 84.28 -34.17
C THR A 463 -40.27 85.41 -34.95
N GLU A 464 -41.59 85.46 -34.99
CA GLU A 464 -42.29 86.49 -35.77
C GLU A 464 -41.97 87.90 -35.24
N GLY A 465 -41.64 88.81 -36.15
CA GLY A 465 -41.60 90.24 -35.87
C GLY A 465 -43.03 90.76 -35.77
N SER A 466 -43.36 91.50 -34.72
CA SER A 466 -44.70 92.08 -34.54
C SER A 466 -45.12 92.85 -35.80
N MET A 467 -46.16 92.37 -36.49
CA MET A 467 -46.99 93.24 -37.33
C MET A 467 -47.71 94.21 -36.38
N PHE A 468 -47.33 95.48 -36.44
CA PHE A 468 -47.89 96.57 -35.64
C PHE A 468 -49.42 96.54 -35.57
N LYS A 469 -49.95 96.84 -34.39
CA LYS A 469 -50.96 97.89 -34.26
C LYS A 469 -50.53 98.89 -33.20
#